data_AF-A0A8C9ZVA6-F1
#
_entry.id   AF-A0A8C9ZVA6-F1
#
_cell.length_a   1.000
_cell.length_b   1.000
_cell.length_c   1.000
_cell.angle_alpha   90.00
_cell.angle_beta   90.00
_cell.angle_gamma   90.00
#
_symmetry.space_group_name_H-M   'P 1'
#
loop_
_entity.id
_entity.type
_entity.pdbx_description
1 polymer ?
#
loop_
_entity_poly.entity_id
_entity_poly.type
_entity_poly.pdbx_seq_one_letter_code
_entity_poly.pdbx_strand_id
1 'polypeptide(L)'
;MCFLSSYYSLVTSNPAFFSDPGTFDHKKFLKACGMSGQSAEEIKKAFKIIDQDNSGFIEEEELKLFLQNFKAGARALTDAETKTFLQAVDTDGDGKIGADEFAAMVKA
;
A
#
# COMPACT_ATOMS: atom_id res chain seq x y z
N MET A 1 20.04 -9.30 5.00
CA MET A 1 19.70 -8.36 3.91
C MET A 1 18.46 -8.91 3.21
N CYS A 2 17.35 -8.77 3.91
CA CYS A 2 16.25 -9.74 3.97
C CYS A 2 15.05 -9.29 3.13
N PHE A 3 14.51 -10.22 2.35
CA PHE A 3 13.17 -10.24 1.72
C PHE A 3 12.78 -9.12 0.72
N LEU A 4 13.25 -7.87 0.87
CA LEU A 4 12.76 -6.75 0.06
C LEU A 4 13.33 -6.69 -1.37
N SER A 5 14.50 -7.25 -1.68
CA SER A 5 15.04 -7.19 -3.06
C SER A 5 14.22 -7.98 -4.09
N SER A 6 13.57 -9.07 -3.69
CA SER A 6 12.71 -9.84 -4.60
C SER A 6 11.37 -9.14 -4.81
N TYR A 7 10.83 -8.53 -3.75
CA TYR A 7 9.62 -7.70 -3.75
C TYR A 7 9.77 -6.45 -4.63
N TYR A 8 10.87 -5.71 -4.48
CA TYR A 8 11.19 -4.51 -5.28
C TYR A 8 11.26 -4.83 -6.78
N SER A 9 11.90 -5.95 -7.13
CA SER A 9 12.09 -6.38 -8.52
C SER A 9 10.76 -6.69 -9.22
N LEU A 10 9.83 -7.35 -8.52
CA LEU A 10 8.51 -7.69 -9.05
C LEU A 10 7.64 -6.44 -9.29
N VAL A 11 7.67 -5.50 -8.33
CA VAL A 11 6.96 -4.21 -8.42
C VAL A 11 7.50 -3.35 -9.56
N THR A 12 8.83 -3.31 -9.76
CA THR A 12 9.43 -2.55 -10.87
C THR A 12 9.27 -3.19 -12.24
N SER A 13 8.96 -4.50 -12.30
CA SER A 13 8.79 -5.24 -13.56
C SER A 13 7.38 -5.10 -14.15
N ASN A 14 6.42 -4.52 -13.42
CA ASN A 14 5.06 -4.30 -13.91
C ASN A 14 4.84 -2.80 -14.23
N PRO A 15 5.06 -2.35 -15.48
CA PRO A 15 5.06 -0.93 -15.83
C PRO A 15 3.69 -0.26 -15.62
N ALA A 16 2.60 -1.04 -15.64
CA ALA A 16 1.22 -0.56 -15.52
C ALA A 16 0.89 0.05 -14.14
N PHE A 17 1.73 -0.15 -13.12
CA PHE A 17 1.46 0.36 -11.78
C PHE A 17 1.78 1.84 -11.59
N PHE A 18 2.72 2.36 -12.38
CA PHE A 18 3.31 3.68 -12.16
C PHE A 18 3.04 4.67 -13.31
N SER A 19 2.47 4.18 -14.43
CA SER A 19 2.36 4.92 -15.70
C SER A 19 1.04 5.67 -15.92
N ASP A 20 -0.08 5.24 -15.33
CA ASP A 20 -1.39 5.80 -15.64
C ASP A 20 -1.96 6.61 -14.46
N PRO A 21 -2.07 7.94 -14.59
CA PRO A 21 -2.76 8.77 -13.59
C PRO A 21 -4.27 8.48 -13.65
N GLY A 22 -4.83 7.93 -12.57
CA GLY A 22 -6.28 7.75 -12.42
C GLY A 22 -6.78 6.31 -12.28
N THR A 23 -5.93 5.29 -12.42
CA THR A 23 -6.32 3.87 -12.30
C THR A 23 -5.37 3.11 -11.37
N PHE A 24 -5.03 3.70 -10.22
CA PHE A 24 -4.23 2.99 -9.22
C PHE A 24 -5.08 1.93 -8.49
N ASP A 25 -5.06 0.70 -8.99
CA ASP A 25 -5.74 -0.45 -8.39
C ASP A 25 -4.94 -1.03 -7.21
N HIS A 26 -5.13 -0.51 -6.01
CA HIS A 26 -4.46 -0.99 -4.79
C HIS A 26 -4.55 -2.51 -4.56
N LYS A 27 -5.68 -3.14 -4.89
CA LYS A 27 -5.84 -4.60 -4.84
C LYS A 27 -4.88 -5.31 -5.79
N LYS A 28 -4.73 -4.79 -7.00
CA LYS A 28 -3.80 -5.34 -8.00
C LYS A 28 -2.36 -5.16 -7.55
N PHE A 29 -2.06 -4.10 -6.79
CA PHE A 29 -0.73 -3.83 -6.25
C PHE A 29 -0.37 -4.90 -5.25
N LEU A 30 -1.22 -5.07 -4.24
CA LEU A 30 -1.01 -6.02 -3.15
C LEU A 30 -0.97 -7.46 -3.64
N LYS A 31 -1.83 -7.79 -4.62
CA LYS A 31 -1.84 -9.09 -5.29
C LYS A 31 -0.58 -9.33 -6.13
N ALA A 32 -0.13 -8.33 -6.89
CA ALA A 32 1.12 -8.41 -7.65
C ALA A 32 2.33 -8.49 -6.71
N CYS A 33 2.31 -7.76 -5.60
CA CYS A 33 3.30 -7.80 -4.53
C CYS A 33 3.30 -9.11 -3.73
N GLY A 34 2.40 -10.05 -4.03
CA GLY A 34 2.31 -11.34 -3.32
C GLY A 34 1.91 -11.19 -1.84
N MET A 35 1.39 -10.04 -1.44
CA MET A 35 0.93 -9.81 -0.06
C MET A 35 -0.35 -10.61 0.21
N SER A 36 -1.11 -10.96 -0.83
CA SER A 36 -2.45 -11.56 -0.72
C SER A 36 -2.53 -12.98 -0.17
N GLY A 37 -1.41 -13.54 0.29
CA GLY A 37 -1.36 -14.83 0.97
C GLY A 37 -0.40 -14.84 2.16
N GLN A 38 0.02 -13.67 2.64
CA GLN A 38 1.01 -13.56 3.70
C GLN A 38 0.38 -13.62 5.10
N SER A 39 1.12 -14.18 6.06
CA SER A 39 0.69 -14.32 7.45
C SER A 39 0.43 -12.96 8.10
N ALA A 40 -0.42 -12.92 9.13
CA ALA A 40 -0.72 -11.70 9.88
C ALA A 40 0.55 -10.96 10.40
N GLU A 41 1.63 -11.71 10.66
CA GLU A 41 2.92 -11.13 11.06
C GLU A 41 3.61 -10.36 9.92
N GLU A 42 3.57 -10.87 8.69
CA GLU A 42 4.14 -10.20 7.51
C GLU A 42 3.32 -8.96 7.15
N ILE A 43 1.99 -9.06 7.26
CA ILE A 43 1.07 -7.93 7.10
C ILE A 43 1.40 -6.84 8.14
N LYS A 44 1.58 -7.22 9.42
CA LYS A 44 2.00 -6.27 10.47
C LYS A 44 3.37 -5.66 10.21
N LYS A 45 4.33 -6.43 9.69
CA LYS A 45 5.65 -5.88 9.33
C LYS A 45 5.55 -4.88 8.19
N ALA A 46 4.77 -5.19 7.15
CA ALA A 46 4.54 -4.26 6.05
C ALA A 46 3.82 -2.99 6.53
N PHE A 47 2.79 -3.15 7.36
CA PHE A 47 2.09 -2.03 7.98
C PHE A 47 3.05 -1.11 8.74
N LYS A 48 3.92 -1.67 9.59
CA LYS A 48 4.95 -0.91 10.33
C LYS A 48 6.02 -0.26 9.46
N ILE A 49 6.20 -0.69 8.22
CA ILE A 49 7.14 -0.06 7.28
C ILE A 49 6.48 1.15 6.62
N ILE A 50 5.16 1.10 6.44
CA ILE A 50 4.36 2.16 5.83
C ILE A 50 4.03 3.25 6.86
N ASP A 51 3.57 2.83 8.05
CA ASP A 51 3.29 3.64 9.23
C ASP A 51 4.61 4.17 9.80
N GLN A 52 5.00 5.38 9.37
CA GLN A 52 6.27 5.98 9.74
C GLN A 52 6.22 6.53 11.16
N ASP A 53 5.06 7.04 11.57
CA ASP A 53 4.87 7.63 12.89
C ASP A 53 4.58 6.58 13.97
N ASN A 54 4.28 5.34 13.56
CA ASN A 54 3.86 4.24 14.42
C ASN A 54 2.57 4.56 15.19
N SER A 55 1.66 5.33 14.57
CA SER A 55 0.33 5.63 15.13
C SER A 55 -0.56 4.39 15.21
N GLY A 56 -0.27 3.37 14.40
CA GLY A 56 -1.13 2.22 14.21
C GLY A 56 -2.20 2.41 13.13
N PHE A 57 -2.16 3.53 12.40
CA PHE A 57 -3.04 3.86 11.30
C PHE A 57 -2.22 4.45 10.14
N ILE A 58 -2.65 4.26 8.90
CA ILE A 58 -2.03 4.92 7.74
C ILE A 58 -2.90 6.10 7.37
N GLU A 59 -2.37 7.31 7.54
CA GLU A 59 -3.07 8.56 7.21
C GLU A 59 -2.96 8.91 5.72
N GLU A 60 -3.75 9.89 5.25
CA GLU A 60 -3.75 10.29 3.83
C GLU A 60 -2.34 10.72 3.36
N GLU A 61 -1.61 11.49 4.18
CA GLU A 61 -0.27 11.96 3.83
C GLU A 61 0.73 10.81 3.70
N GLU A 62 0.64 9.81 4.57
CA GLU A 62 1.48 8.61 4.49
C GLU A 62 1.10 7.75 3.29
N LEU A 63 -0.20 7.64 3.01
CA LEU A 63 -0.73 6.94 1.86
C LEU A 63 -0.28 7.61 0.54
N LYS A 64 -0.20 8.94 0.49
CA LYS A 64 0.36 9.68 -0.67
C LYS A 64 1.81 9.29 -0.93
N LEU A 65 2.57 9.08 0.14
CA LEU A 65 3.98 8.66 0.10
C LEU A 65 4.17 7.14 0.02
N PHE A 66 3.08 6.35 0.10
CA PHE A 66 3.11 4.89 0.02
C PHE A 66 3.94 4.39 -1.16
N LEU A 67 3.68 4.92 -2.36
CA LEU A 67 4.43 4.52 -3.57
C LEU A 67 5.93 4.83 -3.46
N GLN A 68 6.29 5.91 -2.78
CA GLN A 68 7.69 6.30 -2.57
C GLN A 68 8.41 5.41 -1.57
N ASN A 69 7.70 4.90 -0.55
CA ASN A 69 8.23 3.90 0.37
C ASN A 69 8.62 2.60 -0.36
N PHE A 70 7.86 2.21 -1.39
CA PHE A 70 8.15 1.01 -2.20
C PHE A 70 9.09 1.24 -3.37
N LYS A 71 9.16 2.45 -3.91
CA LYS A 71 10.06 2.78 -5.01
C LYS A 71 10.59 4.19 -4.83
N ALA A 72 11.87 4.31 -4.47
CA ALA A 72 12.56 5.57 -4.41
C ALA A 72 12.50 6.25 -5.80
N GLY A 73 11.83 7.41 -5.88
CA GLY A 73 11.59 8.13 -7.12
C GLY A 73 10.25 7.83 -7.81
N ALA A 74 9.33 7.08 -7.19
CA ALA A 74 7.96 6.99 -7.66
C ALA A 74 7.18 8.30 -7.45
N ARG A 75 6.14 8.52 -8.26
CA ARG A 75 5.22 9.63 -8.07
C ARG A 75 4.44 9.44 -6.77
N ALA A 76 4.12 10.54 -6.09
CA ALA A 76 3.12 10.52 -5.04
C ALA A 76 1.74 10.25 -5.67
N LEU A 77 0.85 9.61 -4.90
CA LEU A 77 -0.56 9.53 -5.30
C LEU A 77 -1.16 10.94 -5.28
N THR A 78 -2.06 11.19 -6.24
CA THR A 78 -2.85 12.43 -6.25
C THR A 78 -3.95 12.34 -5.20
N ASP A 79 -4.45 13.47 -4.69
CA ASP A 79 -5.55 13.50 -3.71
C ASP A 79 -6.78 12.68 -4.16
N ALA A 80 -7.09 12.69 -5.46
CA ALA A 80 -8.17 11.90 -6.02
C ALA A 80 -7.92 10.39 -5.90
N GLU A 81 -6.68 9.95 -6.16
CA GLU A 81 -6.28 8.55 -6.05
C GLU A 81 -6.20 8.11 -4.58
N THR A 82 -5.60 8.93 -3.72
CA THR A 82 -5.54 8.69 -2.27
C THR A 82 -6.94 8.56 -1.71
N LYS A 83 -7.86 9.46 -2.08
CA LYS A 83 -9.24 9.41 -1.61
C LYS A 83 -10.00 8.19 -2.13
N THR A 84 -9.79 7.81 -3.40
CA THR A 84 -10.40 6.60 -3.98
C THR A 84 -9.85 5.34 -3.33
N PHE A 85 -8.55 5.31 -3.04
CA PHE A 85 -7.90 4.24 -2.29
C PHE A 85 -8.52 4.15 -0.90
N LEU A 86 -8.55 5.27 -0.19
CA LEU A 86 -9.01 5.34 1.18
C LEU A 86 -10.46 4.87 1.24
N GLN A 87 -11.36 5.42 0.43
CA GLN A 87 -12.76 4.96 0.36
C GLN A 87 -12.96 3.48 -0.01
N ALA A 88 -11.98 2.84 -0.65
CA ALA A 88 -12.08 1.43 -1.01
C ALA A 88 -11.57 0.48 0.09
N VAL A 89 -10.83 1.01 1.06
CA VAL A 89 -10.15 0.25 2.12
C VAL A 89 -10.69 0.63 3.51
N ASP A 90 -10.83 1.92 3.76
CA ASP A 90 -11.52 2.53 4.89
C ASP A 90 -13.00 2.14 4.83
N THR A 91 -13.38 1.24 5.74
CA THR A 91 -14.73 0.73 5.90
C THR A 91 -15.46 1.34 7.07
N ASP A 92 -14.73 1.92 8.03
CA ASP A 92 -15.32 2.56 9.21
C ASP A 92 -15.55 4.07 9.01
N GLY A 93 -14.96 4.66 7.97
CA GLY A 93 -15.08 6.04 7.56
C GLY A 93 -14.24 7.00 8.41
N ASP A 94 -13.18 6.52 9.06
CA ASP A 94 -12.34 7.32 9.94
C ASP A 94 -11.28 8.16 9.21
N GLY A 95 -11.16 8.01 7.89
CA GLY A 95 -10.24 8.80 7.07
C GLY A 95 -8.80 8.28 7.10
N LYS A 96 -8.56 7.09 7.65
CA LYS A 96 -7.26 6.43 7.77
C LYS A 96 -7.44 4.93 7.57
N ILE A 97 -6.33 4.18 7.54
CA ILE A 97 -6.39 2.73 7.33
C ILE A 97 -5.80 2.03 8.54
N GLY A 98 -6.64 1.30 9.26
CA GLY A 98 -6.22 0.48 10.39
C GLY A 98 -5.48 -0.80 9.96
N ALA A 99 -4.74 -1.39 10.89
CA ALA A 99 -4.06 -2.66 10.66
C ALA A 99 -5.03 -3.81 10.29
N ASP A 100 -6.26 -3.78 10.79
CA ASP A 100 -7.29 -4.79 10.49
C ASP A 100 -7.85 -4.61 9.08
N GLU A 101 -8.12 -3.37 8.66
CA GLU A 101 -8.58 -3.03 7.32
C GLU A 101 -7.50 -3.30 6.27
N PHE A 102 -6.25 -2.97 6.58
CA PHE A 102 -5.11 -3.34 5.76
C PHE A 102 -5.00 -4.87 5.62
N ALA A 103 -5.18 -5.61 6.72
CA ALA A 103 -5.17 -7.07 6.68
C ALA A 103 -6.34 -7.66 5.89
N ALA A 104 -7.53 -7.06 5.98
CA ALA A 104 -8.71 -7.44 5.22
C ALA A 104 -8.49 -7.19 3.73
N MET A 105 -7.95 -6.03 3.36
CA MET A 105 -7.58 -5.68 1.98
C MET A 105 -6.54 -6.64 1.41
N VAL A 106 -5.54 -7.01 2.22
CA VAL A 106 -4.51 -7.95 1.81
C VAL A 106 -5.10 -9.35 1.62
N LYS A 107 -5.99 -9.81 2.52
CA LYS A 107 -6.59 -11.16 2.42
C LYS A 107 -7.74 -11.29 1.41
N ALA A 108 -8.20 -10.19 0.81
CA ALA A 108 -9.35 -10.15 -0.10
C ALA A 108 -9.06 -10.65 -1.53
#